data_AF-A0A938MFB2-F1
#
_entry.id   AF-A0A938MFB2-F1
#
_cell.length_a   1.000
_cell.length_b   1.000
_cell.length_c   1.000
_cell.angle_alpha   90.00
_cell.angle_beta   90.00
_cell.angle_gamma   90.00
#
_symmetry.space_group_name_H-M   'P 1'
#
loop_
_entity.id
_entity.type
_entity.pdbx_description
1 polymer ?
#
loop_
_entity_poly.entity_id
_entity_poly.type
_entity_poly.pdbx_seq_one_letter_code
_entity_poly.pdbx_strand_id
1 'polypeptide(L)' 'ARPEASGTPTIAEAVQWTAKLGRFWGRKGDGHPGVKVLWRGLKRLSALVEGYHLSSILGPRLRSG' A
#
# COMPACT_ATOMS: atom_id res chain seq x y z
N ALA A 1 7.78 -4.36 -16.39
CA ALA A 1 6.81 -3.38 -16.92
C ALA A 1 5.88 -2.95 -15.79
N ARG A 2 5.53 -1.66 -15.70
CA ARG A 2 4.39 -1.21 -14.89
C ARG A 2 3.17 -1.90 -15.51
N PRO A 3 2.35 -2.68 -14.77
CA PRO A 3 1.16 -3.26 -15.37
C PRO A 3 0.28 -2.11 -15.86
N GLU A 4 -0.07 -2.15 -17.14
CA GLU A 4 -0.89 -1.16 -17.81
C GLU A 4 -2.22 -1.04 -17.04
N ALA A 5 -2.56 0.19 -16.65
CA ALA A 5 -3.66 0.50 -15.77
C ALA A 5 -5.02 0.23 -16.44
N SER A 6 -5.52 -1.00 -16.33
CA SER A 6 -6.94 -1.14 -16.02
C SER A 6 -7.10 -0.58 -14.60
N GLY A 7 -7.80 0.55 -14.45
CA GLY A 7 -7.61 1.49 -13.33
C GLY A 7 -7.95 0.98 -11.91
N THR A 8 -8.28 -0.29 -11.71
CA THR A 8 -8.60 -0.86 -10.41
C THR A 8 -7.90 -2.22 -10.27
N PRO A 9 -7.09 -2.43 -9.22
CA PRO A 9 -6.46 -3.72 -9.00
C PRO A 9 -7.50 -4.80 -8.72
N THR A 10 -7.20 -6.03 -9.12
CA THR A 10 -7.93 -7.20 -8.63
C THR A 10 -7.78 -7.32 -7.11
N ILE A 11 -8.70 -8.07 -6.48
CA ILE A 11 -8.59 -8.37 -5.04
C ILE A 11 -7.26 -9.07 -4.73
N ALA A 12 -6.80 -9.97 -5.61
CA ALA A 12 -5.52 -10.66 -5.43
C ALA A 12 -4.33 -9.68 -5.43
N GLU A 13 -4.33 -8.72 -6.35
CA GLU A 13 -3.29 -7.68 -6.41
C GLU A 13 -3.34 -6.76 -5.18
N ALA A 14 -4.53 -6.31 -4.79
CA ALA A 14 -4.71 -5.48 -3.60
C ALA A 14 -4.23 -6.19 -2.33
N VAL A 15 -4.53 -7.48 -2.19
CA VAL A 15 -4.06 -8.33 -1.09
C VAL A 15 -2.54 -8.46 -1.13
N GLN A 16 -1.93 -8.71 -2.29
CA GLN A 16 -0.48 -8.82 -2.42
C GLN A 16 0.25 -7.50 -2.13
N TRP A 17 -0.27 -6.36 -2.62
CA TRP A 17 0.30 -5.04 -2.36
C TRP A 17 0.23 -4.70 -0.87
N THR A 18 -0.91 -4.97 -0.24
CA THR A 18 -1.09 -4.80 1.21
C THR A 18 -0.11 -5.70 1.98
N ALA A 19 0.04 -6.96 1.57
CA ALA A 19 0.96 -7.89 2.22
C ALA A 19 2.43 -7.42 2.14
N LYS A 20 2.85 -6.83 1.01
CA LYS A 20 4.21 -6.27 0.85
C LYS A 20 4.51 -5.19 1.89
N LEU A 21 3.54 -4.31 2.19
CA LEU A 21 3.65 -3.34 3.29
C LEU A 21 3.79 -4.03 4.66
N GLY A 22 3.24 -5.23 4.80
CA GLY A 22 3.34 -6.11 5.97
C GLY A 22 4.62 -6.96 6.06
N ARG A 23 5.64 -6.66 5.24
CA ARG A 23 6.92 -7.39 5.11
C ARG A 23 6.80 -8.76 4.42
N PHE A 24 5.82 -8.94 3.54
CA PHE A 24 5.73 -10.12 2.68
C PHE A 24 6.53 -9.91 1.40
N TRP A 25 7.51 -10.78 1.15
CA TRP A 25 8.33 -10.70 -0.04
C TRP A 25 7.63 -11.27 -1.29
N GLY A 26 6.82 -12.31 -1.11
CA GLY A 26 6.05 -12.93 -2.20
C GLY A 26 6.93 -13.67 -3.20
N ARG A 27 7.92 -14.43 -2.72
CA ARG A 27 8.78 -15.26 -3.57
C ARG A 27 8.00 -16.49 -4.05
N LYS A 28 8.49 -17.12 -5.12
CA LYS A 28 7.97 -18.39 -5.61
C LYS A 28 8.00 -19.43 -4.48
N GLY A 29 6.84 -19.97 -4.11
CA GLY A 29 6.70 -20.98 -3.06
C GLY A 29 6.37 -20.44 -1.66
N ASP A 30 6.36 -19.12 -1.44
CA ASP A 30 5.98 -18.54 -0.12
C ASP A 30 4.48 -18.76 0.23
N GLY A 31 3.66 -19.18 -0.75
CA GLY A 31 2.22 -19.39 -0.57
C GLY A 31 1.44 -18.07 -0.43
N HIS A 32 0.33 -18.10 0.30
CA HIS A 32 -0.51 -16.92 0.53
C HIS A 32 -0.08 -16.17 1.80
N PRO A 33 -0.21 -14.83 1.83
CA PRO A 33 0.10 -14.05 3.02
C PRO A 33 -0.83 -14.41 4.19
N GLY A 34 -0.26 -14.67 5.36
CA GLY A 34 -1.05 -14.94 6.57
C GLY A 34 -1.69 -13.69 7.18
N VAL A 35 -2.64 -13.89 8.10
CA VAL A 35 -3.42 -12.80 8.73
C VAL A 35 -2.55 -11.73 9.42
N LYS A 36 -1.46 -12.12 10.09
CA LYS A 36 -0.54 -11.17 10.75
C LYS A 36 0.18 -10.27 9.75
N VAL A 37 0.55 -10.81 8.59
CA VAL A 37 1.18 -10.05 7.51
C VAL A 37 0.19 -9.01 6.99
N LEU A 38 -1.05 -9.42 6.71
CA LEU A 38 -2.09 -8.52 6.23
C LEU A 38 -2.42 -7.43 7.24
N TRP A 39 -2.56 -7.77 8.53
CA TRP A 39 -2.82 -6.77 9.58
C TRP A 39 -1.71 -5.71 9.67
N ARG A 40 -0.43 -6.12 9.63
CA ARG A 40 0.69 -5.16 9.58
C ARG A 40 0.64 -4.28 8.32
N GLY A 41 0.31 -4.90 7.19
CA GLY A 41 0.17 -4.21 5.91
C GLY A 41 -0.92 -3.14 5.93
N LEU A 42 -2.12 -3.49 6.41
CA LEU A 42 -3.25 -2.58 6.54
C LEU A 42 -2.96 -1.42 7.48
N LYS A 43 -2.33 -1.68 8.64
CA LYS A 43 -1.89 -0.59 9.54
C LYS A 43 -0.91 0.36 8.85
N ARG A 44 0.05 -0.18 8.09
CA ARG A 44 1.03 0.64 7.37
C ARG A 44 0.38 1.44 6.25
N LEU A 45 -0.55 0.83 5.50
CA LEU A 45 -1.33 1.48 4.46
C LEU A 45 -2.17 2.63 5.04
N SER A 46 -2.87 2.40 6.14
CA SER A 46 -3.65 3.44 6.83
C SER A 46 -2.80 4.67 7.18
N ALA A 47 -1.61 4.46 7.75
CA ALA A 47 -0.69 5.55 8.09
C ALA A 47 -0.17 6.29 6.83
N LEU A 48 0.04 5.59 5.72
CA LEU A 48 0.45 6.21 4.45
C LEU A 48 -0.68 7.07 3.86
N VAL A 49 -1.92 6.58 3.92
CA VAL A 49 -3.11 7.31 3.48
C VAL A 49 -3.30 8.57 4.32
N GLU A 50 -3.17 8.47 5.64
CA GLU A 50 -3.23 9.63 6.54
C GLU A 50 -2.15 10.66 6.22
N GLY A 51 -0.89 10.23 6.06
CA GLY A 51 0.20 11.11 5.65
C GLY A 51 -0.04 11.79 4.29
N TYR A 52 -0.61 11.06 3.33
CA TYR A 52 -1.01 11.61 2.04
C TYR A 52 -2.07 12.71 2.20
N HIS A 53 -3.14 12.47 2.96
CA HIS A 53 -4.17 13.47 3.23
C HIS A 53 -3.61 14.71 3.94
N LEU A 54 -2.72 14.53 4.92
CA LEU A 54 -2.07 15.67 5.58
C LEU A 54 -1.21 16.47 4.59
N SER A 55 -0.44 15.79 3.74
CA SER A 55 0.38 16.44 2.71
C SER A 55 -0.44 17.16 1.64
N SER A 56 -1.62 16.68 1.29
CA SER A 56 -2.46 17.32 0.29
C SER A 56 -3.12 18.58 0.85
N ILE A 57 -3.42 18.60 2.15
CA ILE A 57 -3.93 19.78 2.87
C ILE A 57 -2.82 20.82 3.11
N LEU A 58 -1.63 20.39 3.53
CA LEU A 58 -0.51 21.28 3.89
C LEU A 58 0.39 21.67 2.71
N GLY A 59 0.34 20.91 1.61
CA GLY A 59 1.19 21.11 0.43
C GLY A 59 1.13 22.52 -0.19
N PRO A 60 -0.03 23.20 -0.26
CA PRO A 60 -0.10 24.59 -0.70
C PRO A 60 0.55 25.57 0.31
N ARG A 61 0.43 25.30 1.62
CA ARG A 61 0.93 26.20 2.68
C ARG A 61 2.44 26.15 2.87
N LEU A 62 3.07 25.00 2.61
CA LEU A 62 4.52 24.82 2.77
C LEU A 62 5.35 25.29 1.56
N ARG A 63 4.72 25.61 0.43
CA ARG A 63 5.40 26.08 -0.80
C ARG A 63 5.39 27.60 -0.99
N SER A 64 4.72 28.34 -0.12
CA SER A 64 4.54 29.80 -0.23
C SER A 64 5.39 30.61 0.76
N GLY A 65 6.45 30.00 1.31
CA GLY A 65 7.40 30.64 2.23
C GLY A 65 8.80 30.66 1.65
#